data_AF-A0A7C8MDY1-F1
#
_entry.id   AF-A0A7C8MDY1-F1
#
_cell.length_a   1.000
_cell.length_b   1.000
_cell.length_c   1.000
_cell.angle_alpha   90.00
_cell.angle_beta   90.00
_cell.angle_gamma   90.00
#
_symmetry.space_group_name_H-M   'P 1'
#
loop_
_entity.id
_entity.type
_entity.pdbx_description
1 polymer ?
#
loop_
_entity_poly.entity_id
_entity_poly.type
_entity_poly.pdbx_seq_one_letter_code
_entity_poly.pdbx_strand_id
1 'polypeptide(L)'
;MALTDLLTRIDAPLRRMDDNLKNVCDDLQASKRAEIVRWLSPVPYIQHHKQTKWDTLAGTGQWLLSDPIFKQWKSDSASSILWLHGIPGSGKSKLVSMMVEDAFARYCHGLESLLPHV
;
A
#
# COMPACT_ATOMS: atom_id res chain seq x y z
N MET A 1 37.14 9.01 29.88
CA MET A 1 36.26 7.91 30.34
C MET A 1 34.87 8.40 30.79
N ALA A 2 34.73 9.57 31.44
CA ALA A 2 33.42 10.08 31.87
C ALA A 2 32.54 10.69 30.75
N LEU A 3 33.14 11.36 29.75
CA LEU A 3 32.40 12.01 28.66
C LEU A 3 31.72 11.00 27.72
N THR A 4 32.41 9.90 27.43
CA THR A 4 31.89 8.82 26.57
C THR A 4 30.67 8.13 27.20
N ASP A 5 30.66 7.98 28.53
CA ASP A 5 29.53 7.41 29.28
C ASP A 5 28.30 8.34 29.31
N LEU A 6 28.53 9.66 29.29
CA LEU A 6 27.45 10.63 29.19
C LEU A 6 26.81 10.60 27.81
N LEU A 7 27.62 10.57 26.75
CA LEU A 7 27.14 10.51 25.37
C LEU A 7 26.31 9.24 25.10
N THR A 8 26.75 8.08 25.59
CA THR A 8 25.97 6.83 25.46
C THR A 8 24.65 6.88 26.22
N ARG A 9 24.60 7.57 27.37
CA ARG A 9 23.36 7.76 28.15
C ARG A 9 22.31 8.61 27.45
N ILE A 10 22.73 9.55 26.60
CA ILE A 10 21.81 10.46 25.89
C ILE A 10 21.37 9.88 24.53
N ASP A 11 22.12 8.96 23.94
CA ASP A 11 21.79 8.31 22.67
C ASP A 11 20.42 7.62 22.69
N ALA A 12 20.14 6.78 23.68
CA ALA A 12 18.87 6.04 23.75
C ALA A 12 17.61 6.93 23.95
N PRO A 13 17.62 7.98 24.81
CA PRO A 13 16.56 8.98 24.83
C PRO A 13 16.37 9.73 23.51
N LEU A 14 17.46 10.14 22.84
CA LEU A 14 17.35 10.86 21.56
C LEU A 14 16.76 9.98 20.46
N ARG A 15 17.16 8.71 20.37
CA ARG A 15 16.56 7.75 19.42
C ARG A 15 15.07 7.59 19.64
N ARG A 16 14.65 7.43 20.90
CA ARG A 16 13.22 7.34 21.23
C ARG A 16 12.46 8.61 20.89
N MET A 17 13.06 9.78 21.07
CA MET A 17 12.44 11.05 20.66
C MET A 17 12.32 11.12 19.13
N ASP A 18 13.36 10.72 18.39
CA ASP A 18 13.35 10.66 16.93
C ASP A 18 12.26 9.71 16.42
N ASP A 19 12.15 8.51 17.00
CA ASP A 19 11.10 7.54 16.67
C ASP A 19 9.70 8.07 16.97
N ASN A 20 9.52 8.72 18.12
CA ASN A 20 8.25 9.35 18.47
C ASN A 20 7.87 10.47 17.50
N LEU A 21 8.84 11.29 17.08
CA LEU A 21 8.62 12.36 16.11
C LEU A 21 8.27 11.80 14.73
N LYS A 22 8.92 10.70 14.30
CA LYS A 22 8.56 9.97 13.08
C LYS A 22 7.11 9.48 13.16
N ASN A 23 6.74 8.80 14.24
CA ASN A 23 5.38 8.28 14.42
C ASN A 23 4.33 9.41 14.36
N VAL A 24 4.57 10.53 15.06
CA VAL A 24 3.66 11.69 15.01
C VAL A 24 3.56 12.29 13.60
N CYS A 25 4.68 12.37 12.88
CA CYS A 25 4.68 12.83 11.50
C CYS A 25 3.87 11.89 10.59
N ASP A 26 4.08 10.58 10.73
CA ASP A 26 3.37 9.55 9.97
C ASP A 26 1.86 9.59 10.23
N ASP A 27 1.45 9.75 11.50
CA ASP A 27 0.05 9.91 11.90
C ASP A 27 -0.58 11.17 11.29
N LEU A 28 0.13 12.31 11.35
CA LEU A 28 -0.34 13.56 10.76
C LEU A 28 -0.51 13.43 9.24
N GLN A 29 0.44 12.78 8.57
CA GLN A 29 0.34 12.51 7.14
C GLN A 29 -0.81 11.54 6.82
N ALA A 30 -1.02 10.51 7.64
CA ALA A 30 -2.13 9.57 7.47
C ALA A 30 -3.48 10.28 7.61
N SER A 31 -3.63 11.15 8.61
CA SER A 31 -4.83 11.96 8.81
C SER A 31 -5.11 12.86 7.61
N LYS A 32 -4.09 13.55 7.08
CA LYS A 32 -4.23 14.41 5.90
C LYS A 32 -4.64 13.61 4.66
N ARG A 33 -4.07 12.42 4.45
CA ARG A 33 -4.48 11.52 3.35
C ARG A 33 -5.94 11.09 3.50
N ALA A 34 -6.36 10.71 4.69
CA ALA A 34 -7.74 10.33 4.96
C ALA A 34 -8.74 11.48 4.69
N GLU A 35 -8.36 12.70 5.07
CA GLU A 35 -9.17 13.91 4.81
C GLU A 35 -9.31 14.19 3.31
N ILE A 36 -8.20 14.17 2.56
CA ILE A 36 -8.21 14.37 1.10
C ILE A 36 -9.11 13.34 0.42
N VAL A 37 -8.98 12.07 0.81
CA VAL A 37 -9.78 11.00 0.21
C VAL A 37 -11.27 11.16 0.53
N ARG A 38 -11.61 11.53 1.77
CA ARG A 38 -12.98 11.82 2.18
C ARG A 38 -13.55 13.03 1.44
N TRP A 39 -12.73 14.04 1.18
CA TRP A 39 -13.11 15.20 0.38
C TRP A 39 -13.37 14.82 -1.09
N LEU A 40 -12.54 13.96 -1.67
CA LEU A 40 -12.68 13.51 -3.07
C LEU A 40 -13.96 12.70 -3.30
N SER A 41 -14.37 11.86 -2.33
CA SER A 41 -15.58 11.06 -2.46
C SER A 41 -16.18 10.68 -1.10
N PRO A 42 -17.51 10.81 -0.93
CA PRO A 42 -18.20 10.32 0.27
C PRO A 42 -18.35 8.78 0.27
N VAL A 43 -18.00 8.10 -0.83
CA VAL A 43 -18.17 6.65 -0.98
C VAL A 43 -17.13 5.92 -0.13
N PRO A 44 -17.53 4.93 0.70
CA PRO A 44 -16.61 4.17 1.54
C PRO A 44 -15.85 3.12 0.71
N TYR A 45 -14.98 3.58 -0.19
CA TYR A 45 -14.25 2.73 -1.15
C TYR A 45 -13.42 1.64 -0.46
N ILE A 46 -12.81 1.91 0.70
CA ILE A 46 -12.06 0.92 1.49
C ILE A 46 -12.97 -0.23 1.90
N GLN A 47 -14.18 0.09 2.37
CA GLN A 47 -15.14 -0.91 2.81
C GLN A 47 -15.63 -1.75 1.63
N HIS A 48 -15.97 -1.11 0.51
CA HIS A 48 -16.37 -1.82 -0.71
C HIS A 48 -15.26 -2.74 -1.23
N HIS A 49 -14.02 -2.28 -1.21
CA HIS A 49 -12.87 -3.08 -1.62
C HIS A 49 -12.66 -4.28 -0.68
N LYS A 50 -12.74 -4.08 0.65
CA LYS A 50 -12.66 -5.16 1.63
C LYS A 50 -13.78 -6.20 1.46
N GLN A 51 -15.03 -5.76 1.27
CA GLN A 51 -16.16 -6.64 1.00
C GLN A 51 -15.95 -7.44 -0.28
N THR A 52 -15.55 -6.77 -1.35
CA THR A 52 -15.25 -7.40 -2.65
C THR A 52 -14.19 -8.49 -2.51
N LYS A 53 -13.14 -8.24 -1.71
CA LYS A 53 -12.11 -9.23 -1.39
C LYS A 53 -12.68 -10.44 -0.64
N TRP A 54 -13.51 -10.22 0.37
CA TRP A 54 -14.11 -11.30 1.17
C TRP A 54 -15.07 -12.17 0.34
N ASP A 55 -15.80 -11.55 -0.59
CA ASP A 55 -16.79 -12.22 -1.45
C ASP A 55 -16.18 -12.87 -2.70
N THR A 56 -14.86 -12.99 -2.76
CA THR A 56 -14.14 -13.56 -3.91
C THR A 56 -13.69 -14.98 -3.60
N LEU A 57 -14.17 -15.95 -4.39
CA LEU A 57 -13.75 -17.33 -4.29
C LEU A 57 -12.26 -17.47 -4.64
N ALA A 58 -11.54 -18.28 -3.88
CA ALA A 58 -10.13 -18.57 -4.13
C ALA A 58 -9.90 -18.98 -5.60
N GLY A 59 -8.89 -18.39 -6.25
CA GLY A 59 -8.55 -18.65 -7.66
C GLY A 59 -9.34 -17.81 -8.68
N THR A 60 -10.38 -17.08 -8.27
CA THR A 60 -11.07 -16.12 -9.16
C THR A 60 -10.08 -15.06 -9.64
N GLY A 61 -10.11 -14.72 -10.93
CA GLY A 61 -9.26 -13.66 -11.50
C GLY A 61 -7.76 -13.96 -11.57
N GLN A 62 -7.30 -15.15 -11.14
CA GLN A 62 -5.89 -15.53 -11.20
C GLN A 62 -5.35 -15.56 -12.64
N TRP A 63 -6.23 -15.87 -13.60
CA TRP A 63 -5.91 -15.81 -15.03
C TRP A 63 -5.48 -14.40 -15.45
N LEU A 64 -6.10 -13.35 -14.91
CA LEU A 64 -5.79 -11.95 -15.22
C LEU A 64 -4.46 -11.53 -14.60
N LEU A 65 -4.17 -11.97 -13.37
CA LEU A 65 -2.88 -11.72 -12.73
C LEU A 65 -1.73 -12.44 -13.46
N SER A 66 -2.05 -13.55 -14.12
CA SER A 66 -1.10 -14.31 -14.94
C SER A 66 -0.92 -13.75 -16.35
N ASP A 67 -1.84 -12.89 -16.78
CA ASP A 67 -1.93 -12.38 -18.15
C ASP A 67 -0.70 -11.52 -18.52
N PRO A 68 -0.08 -11.73 -19.70
CA PRO A 68 1.08 -10.95 -20.12
C PRO A 68 0.82 -9.45 -20.23
N ILE A 69 -0.37 -9.04 -20.68
CA ILE A 69 -0.74 -7.62 -20.86
C ILE A 69 -0.80 -6.95 -19.49
N PHE A 70 -1.44 -7.59 -18.52
CA PHE A 70 -1.48 -7.09 -17.15
C PHE A 70 -0.07 -7.00 -16.53
N LYS A 71 0.74 -8.05 -16.65
CA LYS A 71 2.11 -8.05 -16.12
C LYS A 71 2.95 -6.95 -16.72
N GLN A 72 2.90 -6.78 -18.04
CA GLN A 72 3.61 -5.73 -18.75
C GLN A 72 3.19 -4.35 -18.24
N TRP A 73 1.88 -4.05 -18.25
CA TRP A 73 1.32 -2.81 -17.74
C TRP A 73 1.75 -2.53 -16.29
N LYS A 74 1.70 -3.53 -15.43
CA LYS A 74 2.06 -3.43 -14.00
C LYS A 74 3.58 -3.25 -13.77
N SER A 75 4.42 -3.63 -14.73
CA SER A 75 5.88 -3.53 -14.64
C SER A 75 6.47 -2.34 -15.39
N ASP A 76 5.65 -1.63 -16.16
CA ASP A 76 6.07 -0.52 -16.99
C ASP A 76 6.58 0.64 -16.12
N SER A 77 7.72 1.22 -16.52
CA SER A 77 8.29 2.39 -15.87
C SER A 77 7.61 3.69 -16.33
N ALA A 78 6.92 3.65 -17.47
CA ALA A 78 6.12 4.75 -17.98
C ALA A 78 4.66 4.62 -17.56
N SER A 79 3.99 5.76 -17.39
CA SER A 79 2.54 5.82 -17.14
C SER A 79 1.78 5.24 -18.33
N SER A 80 1.06 4.14 -18.11
CA SER A 80 0.25 3.47 -19.13
C SER A 80 -1.17 3.16 -18.61
N ILE A 81 -2.14 3.01 -19.52
CA ILE A 81 -3.54 2.75 -19.20
C ILE A 81 -3.88 1.31 -19.59
N LEU A 82 -4.36 0.51 -18.64
CA LEU A 82 -4.95 -0.80 -18.89
C LEU A 82 -6.46 -0.68 -18.88
N TRP A 83 -7.08 -1.07 -19.99
CA TRP A 83 -8.53 -1.03 -20.12
C TRP A 83 -9.16 -2.42 -19.96
N LEU A 84 -10.08 -2.56 -19.00
CA LEU A 84 -10.89 -3.77 -18.78
C LEU A 84 -12.32 -3.61 -19.32
N HIS A 85 -12.62 -4.22 -20.47
CA HIS A 85 -13.96 -4.21 -21.08
C HIS A 85 -14.79 -5.46 -20.71
N GLY A 86 -16.11 -5.29 -20.64
CA GLY A 86 -17.06 -6.40 -20.43
C GLY A 86 -18.46 -5.91 -20.11
N ILE A 87 -19.46 -6.79 -20.23
CA ILE A 87 -20.87 -6.47 -19.94
C ILE A 87 -21.11 -6.09 -18.47
N PRO A 88 -22.16 -5.33 -18.13
CA PRO A 88 -22.57 -5.12 -16.74
C PRO A 88 -22.72 -6.45 -16.00
N GLY A 89 -22.29 -6.50 -14.74
CA GLY A 89 -22.34 -7.74 -13.93
C GLY A 89 -21.23 -8.77 -14.19
N SER A 90 -20.35 -8.57 -15.18
CA SER A 90 -19.27 -9.53 -15.51
C SER A 90 -18.12 -9.61 -14.48
N GLY A 91 -18.26 -9.00 -13.30
CA GLY A 91 -17.25 -9.06 -12.25
C GLY A 91 -16.03 -8.13 -12.42
N LYS A 92 -16.08 -7.12 -13.32
CA LYS A 92 -14.97 -6.18 -13.53
C LYS A 92 -14.48 -5.52 -12.23
N SER A 93 -15.39 -5.04 -11.37
CA SER A 93 -15.00 -4.43 -10.09
C SER A 93 -14.30 -5.41 -9.15
N LYS A 94 -14.69 -6.71 -9.18
CA LYS A 94 -13.99 -7.77 -8.45
C LYS A 94 -12.57 -7.97 -8.98
N LEU A 95 -12.42 -8.01 -10.30
CA LEU A 95 -11.11 -8.13 -10.97
C LEU A 95 -10.19 -6.96 -10.61
N VAL A 96 -10.69 -5.72 -10.67
CA VAL A 96 -9.92 -4.53 -10.29
C VAL A 96 -9.49 -4.56 -8.83
N SER A 97 -10.36 -5.00 -7.92
CA SER A 97 -10.01 -5.17 -6.50
C SER A 97 -8.81 -6.13 -6.32
N MET A 98 -8.79 -7.25 -7.05
CA MET A 98 -7.66 -8.18 -7.01
C MET A 98 -6.37 -7.60 -7.61
N MET A 99 -6.47 -6.83 -8.70
CA MET A 99 -5.30 -6.16 -9.30
C MET A 99 -4.67 -5.14 -8.34
N VAL A 100 -5.50 -4.40 -7.60
CA VAL A 100 -5.02 -3.44 -6.58
C VAL A 100 -4.33 -4.16 -5.43
N GLU A 101 -4.87 -5.28 -4.95
CA GLU A 101 -4.24 -6.08 -3.89
C GLU A 101 -2.88 -6.65 -4.34
N ASP A 102 -2.81 -7.21 -5.55
CA ASP A 102 -1.59 -7.73 -6.14
C ASP A 102 -0.54 -6.61 -6.38
N ALA A 103 -0.97 -5.39 -6.74
CA ALA A 103 -0.09 -4.23 -6.82
C ALA A 103 0.41 -3.78 -5.44
N PHE A 104 -0.47 -3.75 -4.43
CA PHE A 104 -0.10 -3.39 -3.06
C PHE A 104 0.89 -4.36 -2.45
N ALA A 105 0.70 -5.68 -2.65
CA ALA A 105 1.62 -6.71 -2.19
C ALA A 105 3.06 -6.51 -2.74
N ARG A 106 3.20 -6.15 -4.03
CA ARG A 106 4.52 -5.81 -4.60
C ARG A 106 5.16 -4.59 -3.94
N TYR A 107 4.37 -3.56 -3.62
CA TYR A 107 4.88 -2.37 -2.96
C TYR A 107 5.38 -2.66 -1.55
N CYS A 108 4.62 -3.44 -0.76
CA CYS A 108 5.01 -3.86 0.58
C CYS A 108 6.27 -4.75 0.58
N HIS A 109 6.35 -5.74 -0.32
CA HIS A 109 7.57 -6.56 -0.45
C HIS A 109 8.79 -5.74 -0.92
N GLY A 110 8.57 -4.74 -1.77
CA GLY A 110 9.62 -3.80 -2.17
C GLY A 110 10.15 -2.97 -0.98
N LEU A 111 9.26 -2.55 -0.07
CA LEU A 111 9.63 -1.84 1.16
C LEU A 111 10.41 -2.71 2.15
N GLU A 112 10.07 -3.99 2.32
CA GLU A 112 10.84 -4.93 3.14
C GLU A 112 12.25 -5.18 2.58
N SER A 113 12.40 -5.20 1.25
CA SER A 113 13.72 -5.36 0.60
C SER A 113 14.61 -4.11 0.65
N LEU A 114 14.05 -2.95 0.98
CA LEU A 114 14.74 -1.65 1.08
C LEU A 114 15.10 -1.28 2.54
N LEU A 115 14.74 -2.10 3.52
CA LEU A 115 15.29 -2.03 4.87
C LEU A 115 16.53 -2.94 4.92
N PRO A 116 17.76 -2.43 4.69
CA PRO A 116 18.94 -3.22 5.00
C PRO A 116 18.89 -3.62 6.47
N HIS A 117 19.28 -4.87 6.75
CA HIS A 117 19.51 -5.37 8.10
C HIS A 117 20.19 -4.31 8.96
N VAL A 118 19.59 -4.07 10.13
CA VAL A 118 20.24 -3.43 11.28
C VAL A 118 21.62 -4.03 11.51
#